data_AF-A0A929II58-F1
#
_entry.id   AF-A0A929II58-F1
#
_cell.length_a   1.000
_cell.length_b   1.000
_cell.length_c   1.000
_cell.angle_alpha   90.00
_cell.angle_beta   90.00
_cell.angle_gamma   90.00
#
_symmetry.space_group_name_H-M   'P 1'
#
loop_
_entity.id
_entity.type
_entity.pdbx_description
1 polymer ?
#
loop_
_entity_poly.entity_id
_entity_poly.type
_entity_poly.pdbx_seq_one_letter_code
_entity_poly.pdbx_strand_id
1 'polypeptide(L)'
;MPPCYLDHNATTPLRPESAEAVSHALKQWGNPSSVHSHGRAARRIVEDARRQVAGLAGADPATVVFTSGGTEANNLALRGCGRTRILVSAVEHPSVLEAADNIEIIPVDADGVVDLDALQGMLRDGEGAVVSVMLANNETGVIQPVTRAAAIAHEAGALFHCDAVQGAGKLPLDFGALGVDMLTLSAHKVGGPKGTGALIVADHVQLTPIMRGGGQERGRRNGTENVLGIAGFGAAAELAASAVASAVASAGSLAALRDMLEERVLAEIPGARIVAGQADRLPNT
;
A
#
# COMPACT_ATOMS: atom_id res chain seq x y z
N MET A 1 21.56 26.66 8.76
CA MET A 1 21.14 25.59 7.83
C MET A 1 19.63 25.50 7.85
N PRO A 2 18.95 25.29 6.71
CA PRO A 2 17.54 24.90 6.74
C PRO A 2 17.38 23.57 7.52
N PRO A 3 16.21 23.32 8.13
CA PRO A 3 15.97 22.06 8.85
C PRO A 3 16.03 20.86 7.90
N CYS A 4 16.68 19.77 8.34
CA CYS A 4 16.76 18.52 7.60
C CYS A 4 15.54 17.64 7.94
N TYR A 5 14.79 17.20 6.93
CA TYR A 5 13.64 16.32 7.11
C TYR A 5 14.05 14.88 6.79
N LEU A 6 14.09 14.01 7.80
CA LEU A 6 14.47 12.60 7.69
C LEU A 6 13.35 11.66 8.14
N ASP A 7 12.09 12.11 8.04
CA ASP A 7 10.89 11.37 8.49
C ASP A 7 9.96 11.02 7.30
N HIS A 8 10.55 10.62 6.18
CA HIS A 8 9.81 10.32 4.95
C HIS A 8 8.90 9.09 5.06
N ASN A 9 9.17 8.20 6.03
CA ASN A 9 8.30 7.05 6.32
C ASN A 9 7.00 7.47 7.01
N ALA A 10 6.96 8.54 7.81
CA ALA A 10 5.71 9.05 8.40
C ALA A 10 4.86 9.76 7.33
N THR A 11 5.45 10.67 6.56
CA THR A 11 4.86 11.29 5.38
C THR A 11 5.95 11.94 4.54
N THR A 12 5.72 12.15 3.24
CA THR A 12 6.66 12.84 2.37
C THR A 12 6.03 14.12 1.80
N PRO A 13 6.81 15.16 1.45
CA PRO A 13 6.28 16.34 0.79
C PRO A 13 5.46 15.99 -0.46
N LEU A 14 4.37 16.75 -0.67
CA LEU A 14 3.56 16.66 -1.89
C LEU A 14 4.45 17.01 -3.09
N ARG A 15 4.45 16.16 -4.12
CA ARG A 15 5.18 16.41 -5.36
C ARG A 15 4.57 17.61 -6.10
N PRO A 16 5.39 18.47 -6.73
CA PRO A 16 4.88 19.62 -7.48
C PRO A 16 3.82 19.25 -8.53
N GLU A 17 4.02 18.14 -9.24
CA GLU A 17 3.11 17.64 -10.27
C GLU A 17 1.79 17.15 -9.66
N SER A 18 1.83 16.55 -8.47
CA SER A 18 0.63 16.22 -7.70
C SER A 18 -0.12 17.47 -7.27
N ALA A 19 0.58 18.53 -6.86
CA ALA A 19 -0.03 19.82 -6.54
C ALA A 19 -0.67 20.48 -7.77
N GLU A 20 -0.03 20.38 -8.94
CA GLU A 20 -0.57 20.88 -10.20
C GLU A 20 -1.83 20.10 -10.62
N ALA A 21 -1.81 18.77 -10.52
CA ALA A 21 -2.97 17.93 -10.81
C ALA A 21 -4.17 18.28 -9.91
N VAL A 22 -3.93 18.49 -8.61
CA VAL A 22 -4.94 18.99 -7.67
C VAL A 22 -5.45 20.38 -8.09
N SER A 23 -4.55 21.30 -8.44
CA SER A 23 -4.89 22.66 -8.88
C SER A 23 -5.76 22.66 -10.14
N HIS A 24 -5.48 21.76 -11.09
CA HIS A 24 -6.30 21.57 -12.27
C HIS A 24 -7.68 21.03 -11.89
N ALA A 25 -7.73 20.02 -11.04
CA ALA A 25 -8.98 19.40 -10.60
C ALA A 25 -9.88 20.37 -9.81
N LEU A 26 -9.31 21.35 -9.10
CA LEU A 26 -10.08 22.41 -8.41
C LEU A 26 -10.99 23.22 -9.34
N LYS A 27 -10.67 23.29 -10.64
CA LYS A 27 -11.49 23.99 -11.64
C LYS A 27 -12.72 23.18 -12.05
N GLN A 28 -12.85 21.93 -11.59
CA GLN A 28 -13.96 21.02 -11.89
C GLN A 28 -14.82 20.84 -10.63
N TRP A 29 -16.11 21.18 -10.71
CA TRP A 29 -17.07 21.08 -9.58
C TRP A 29 -18.15 20.01 -9.80
N GLY A 30 -18.08 19.26 -10.91
CA GLY A 30 -19.05 18.22 -11.20
C GLY A 30 -18.94 17.03 -10.25
N ASN A 31 -20.06 16.38 -9.95
CA ASN A 31 -20.06 15.10 -9.27
C ASN A 31 -19.80 13.98 -10.29
N PRO A 32 -18.81 13.07 -10.10
CA PRO A 32 -18.53 11.96 -11.01
C PRO A 32 -19.72 11.02 -11.29
N SER A 33 -20.71 11.00 -10.39
CA SER A 33 -21.95 10.23 -10.54
C SER A 33 -22.98 10.90 -11.44
N SER A 34 -22.79 12.17 -11.81
CA SER A 34 -23.74 12.93 -12.64
C SER A 34 -23.50 12.71 -14.14
N VAL A 35 -24.58 12.50 -14.89
CA VAL A 35 -24.51 12.20 -16.34
C VAL A 35 -24.20 13.42 -17.23
N HIS A 36 -24.34 14.64 -16.73
CA HIS A 36 -24.12 15.88 -17.50
C HIS A 36 -22.64 16.18 -17.75
N SER A 37 -22.33 17.18 -18.58
CA SER A 37 -20.96 17.52 -19.03
C SER A 37 -19.95 17.68 -17.87
N HIS A 38 -20.31 18.44 -16.82
CA HIS A 38 -19.44 18.64 -15.66
C HIS A 38 -19.18 17.34 -14.88
N GLY A 39 -20.18 16.46 -14.72
CA GLY A 39 -20.00 15.18 -14.03
C GLY A 39 -19.13 14.22 -14.83
N ARG A 40 -19.33 14.17 -16.16
CA ARG A 40 -18.45 13.42 -17.07
C ARG A 40 -17.01 13.95 -17.04
N ALA A 41 -16.80 15.25 -16.87
CA ALA A 41 -15.46 15.84 -16.73
C ALA A 41 -14.78 15.40 -15.44
N ALA A 42 -15.48 15.45 -14.31
CA ALA A 42 -14.97 14.93 -13.03
C ALA A 42 -14.72 13.42 -13.07
N ARG A 43 -15.60 12.64 -13.72
CA ARG A 43 -15.42 11.20 -13.92
C ARG A 43 -14.16 10.87 -14.71
N ARG A 44 -13.84 11.63 -15.75
CA ARG A 44 -12.59 11.44 -16.52
C ARG A 44 -11.36 11.56 -15.63
N ILE A 45 -11.31 12.58 -14.76
CA ILE A 45 -10.19 12.74 -13.81
C ILE A 45 -10.01 11.50 -12.93
N VAL A 46 -11.12 10.95 -12.40
CA VAL A 46 -11.09 9.74 -11.57
C VAL A 46 -10.57 8.54 -12.37
N GLU A 47 -11.05 8.33 -13.59
CA GLU A 47 -10.62 7.19 -14.42
C GLU A 47 -9.17 7.34 -14.93
N ASP A 48 -8.70 8.55 -15.17
CA ASP A 48 -7.31 8.82 -15.57
C ASP A 48 -6.36 8.50 -14.41
N ALA A 49 -6.68 8.98 -13.21
CA ALA A 49 -5.96 8.64 -12.00
C ALA A 49 -6.01 7.14 -11.69
N ARG A 50 -7.13 6.47 -11.97
CA ARG A 50 -7.27 5.02 -11.78
C ARG A 50 -6.26 4.24 -12.62
N ARG A 51 -6.03 4.66 -13.87
CA ARG A 51 -5.01 4.05 -14.74
C ARG A 51 -3.60 4.29 -14.22
N GLN A 52 -3.30 5.49 -13.75
CA GLN A 52 -1.98 5.83 -13.19
C GLN A 52 -1.68 5.05 -11.91
N VAL A 53 -2.66 4.94 -10.99
CA VAL A 53 -2.53 4.14 -9.76
C VAL A 53 -2.40 2.66 -10.06
N ALA A 54 -3.14 2.13 -11.02
CA ALA A 54 -2.99 0.74 -11.44
C ALA A 54 -1.60 0.47 -12.04
N GLY A 55 -1.08 1.41 -12.84
CA GLY A 55 0.26 1.34 -13.41
C GLY A 55 1.39 1.28 -12.37
N LEU A 56 1.23 1.91 -11.20
CA LEU A 56 2.19 1.83 -10.10
C LEU A 56 2.37 0.40 -9.56
N ALA A 57 1.35 -0.45 -9.70
CA ALA A 57 1.34 -1.80 -9.18
C ALA A 57 1.19 -2.85 -10.29
N GLY A 58 1.37 -2.50 -11.57
CA GLY A 58 1.17 -3.44 -12.69
C GLY A 58 -0.23 -4.07 -12.75
N ALA A 59 -1.25 -3.40 -12.22
CA ALA A 59 -2.60 -3.96 -12.11
C ALA A 59 -3.53 -3.49 -13.24
N ASP A 60 -4.67 -4.17 -13.43
CA ASP A 60 -5.74 -3.68 -14.29
C ASP A 60 -6.46 -2.50 -13.60
N PRO A 61 -6.66 -1.34 -14.26
CA PRO A 61 -7.43 -0.22 -13.70
C PRO A 61 -8.80 -0.63 -13.13
N ALA A 62 -9.44 -1.65 -13.67
CA ALA A 62 -10.71 -2.17 -13.19
C ALA A 62 -10.66 -2.76 -11.77
N THR A 63 -9.48 -3.16 -11.30
CA THR A 63 -9.31 -3.75 -9.96
C THR A 63 -9.13 -2.70 -8.85
N VAL A 64 -8.85 -1.44 -9.23
CA VAL A 64 -8.57 -0.35 -8.28
C VAL A 64 -9.87 0.17 -7.65
N VAL A 65 -9.91 0.24 -6.33
CA VAL A 65 -10.96 0.87 -5.51
C VAL A 65 -10.33 2.02 -4.73
N PHE A 66 -10.78 3.25 -4.95
CA PHE A 66 -10.29 4.40 -4.19
C PHE A 66 -10.85 4.44 -2.77
N THR A 67 -10.00 4.82 -1.83
CA THR A 67 -10.32 5.00 -0.41
C THR A 67 -9.80 6.35 0.08
N SER A 68 -10.09 6.71 1.34
CA SER A 68 -9.55 7.90 1.99
C SER A 68 -8.11 7.73 2.50
N GLY A 69 -7.48 6.57 2.30
CA GLY A 69 -6.11 6.31 2.73
C GLY A 69 -5.81 4.83 2.93
N GLY A 70 -4.55 4.52 3.24
CA GLY A 70 -4.10 3.15 3.54
C GLY A 70 -4.89 2.50 4.68
N THR A 71 -5.18 3.23 5.76
CA THR A 71 -5.97 2.70 6.89
C THR A 71 -7.36 2.21 6.46
N GLU A 72 -8.08 2.99 5.64
CA GLU A 72 -9.40 2.57 5.13
C GLU A 72 -9.27 1.37 4.19
N ALA A 73 -8.24 1.35 3.33
CA ALA A 73 -7.99 0.24 2.41
C ALA A 73 -7.67 -1.07 3.14
N ASN A 74 -6.79 -1.05 4.14
CA ASN A 74 -6.48 -2.21 4.99
C ASN A 74 -7.73 -2.74 5.70
N ASN A 75 -8.51 -1.84 6.32
CA ASN A 75 -9.76 -2.23 6.98
C ASN A 75 -10.75 -2.85 5.99
N LEU A 76 -10.90 -2.24 4.81
CA LEU A 76 -11.80 -2.73 3.77
C LEU A 76 -11.37 -4.11 3.27
N ALA A 77 -10.07 -4.34 3.06
CA ALA A 77 -9.56 -5.65 2.66
C ALA A 77 -9.90 -6.74 3.69
N LEU A 78 -9.57 -6.51 4.96
CA LEU A 78 -9.68 -7.53 6.00
C LEU A 78 -11.13 -7.78 6.43
N ARG A 79 -11.93 -6.72 6.55
CA ARG A 79 -13.32 -6.83 7.03
C ARG A 79 -14.33 -7.02 5.91
N GLY A 80 -13.98 -6.64 4.69
CA GLY A 80 -14.87 -6.67 3.53
C GLY A 80 -14.76 -7.93 2.68
N CYS A 81 -13.67 -8.72 2.79
CA CYS A 81 -13.43 -9.87 1.91
C CYS A 81 -14.27 -11.12 2.22
N GLY A 82 -15.14 -11.07 3.24
CA GLY A 82 -16.04 -12.16 3.60
C GLY A 82 -15.37 -13.34 4.34
N ARG A 83 -14.10 -13.18 4.73
CA ARG A 83 -13.39 -14.15 5.57
C ARG A 83 -13.54 -13.78 7.05
N THR A 84 -13.72 -14.78 7.90
CA THR A 84 -13.93 -14.58 9.34
C THR A 84 -12.67 -14.83 10.16
N ARG A 85 -11.76 -15.66 9.65
CA ARG A 85 -10.48 -15.96 10.27
C ARG A 85 -9.41 -15.03 9.67
N ILE A 86 -8.71 -14.27 10.51
CA ILE A 86 -7.77 -13.22 10.05
C ILE A 86 -6.41 -13.50 10.68
N LEU A 87 -5.45 -13.87 9.85
CA LEU A 87 -4.05 -14.07 10.26
C LEU A 87 -3.24 -12.88 9.76
N VAL A 88 -2.47 -12.24 10.62
CA VAL A 88 -1.61 -11.11 10.23
C VAL A 88 -0.21 -11.27 10.80
N SER A 89 0.82 -10.75 10.13
CA SER A 89 2.17 -10.80 10.68
C SER A 89 2.29 -9.99 11.98
N ALA A 90 3.21 -10.37 12.87
CA ALA A 90 3.42 -9.66 14.13
C ALA A 90 3.95 -8.21 13.97
N VAL A 91 4.40 -7.85 12.76
CA VAL A 91 5.05 -6.55 12.45
C VAL A 91 4.16 -5.60 11.65
N GLU A 92 2.93 -6.00 11.37
CA GLU A 92 1.71 -5.19 11.36
C GLU A 92 1.80 -3.68 11.64
N HIS A 93 1.43 -2.80 10.70
CA HIS A 93 0.98 -1.45 11.05
C HIS A 93 -0.35 -1.56 11.86
N PRO A 94 -0.62 -0.67 12.83
CA PRO A 94 -1.85 -0.72 13.63
C PRO A 94 -3.15 -0.79 12.81
N SER A 95 -3.19 -0.20 11.61
CA SER A 95 -4.35 -0.31 10.72
C SER A 95 -4.72 -1.73 10.29
N VAL A 96 -3.78 -2.68 10.42
CA VAL A 96 -3.98 -4.11 10.18
C VAL A 96 -4.09 -4.86 11.53
N LEU A 97 -3.18 -4.61 12.48
CA LEU A 97 -3.20 -5.28 13.80
C LEU A 97 -4.46 -5.01 14.63
N GLU A 98 -5.11 -3.87 14.40
CA GLU A 98 -6.32 -3.45 15.12
C GLU A 98 -7.57 -3.47 14.21
N ALA A 99 -7.48 -4.11 13.02
CA ALA A 99 -8.58 -4.11 12.05
C ALA A 99 -9.78 -4.94 12.51
N ALA A 100 -9.59 -5.90 13.42
CA ALA A 100 -10.63 -6.78 13.94
C ALA A 100 -10.27 -7.31 15.34
N ASP A 101 -11.28 -7.75 16.09
CA ASP A 101 -11.10 -8.23 17.46
C ASP A 101 -10.46 -9.64 17.54
N ASN A 102 -10.55 -10.43 16.47
CA ASN A 102 -10.19 -11.84 16.44
C ASN A 102 -8.95 -12.12 15.57
N ILE A 103 -7.95 -11.26 15.64
CA ILE A 103 -6.71 -11.39 14.88
C ILE A 103 -5.81 -12.49 15.49
N GLU A 104 -5.38 -13.40 14.62
CA GLU A 104 -4.34 -14.38 14.90
C GLU A 104 -2.99 -13.85 14.40
N ILE A 105 -1.98 -13.90 15.27
CA ILE A 105 -0.66 -13.34 14.96
C ILE A 105 0.27 -14.41 14.42
N ILE A 106 0.78 -14.20 13.21
CA ILE A 106 1.86 -14.99 12.63
C ILE A 106 3.19 -14.45 13.20
N PRO A 107 3.99 -15.27 13.87
CA PRO A 107 5.26 -14.82 14.43
C PRO A 107 6.25 -14.39 13.35
N VAL A 108 7.25 -13.63 13.77
CA VAL A 108 8.40 -13.23 12.96
C VAL A 108 9.69 -13.71 13.62
N ASP A 109 10.77 -13.81 12.84
CA ASP A 109 12.10 -14.07 13.36
C ASP A 109 12.73 -12.83 14.04
N ALA A 110 13.99 -12.96 14.46
CA ALA A 110 14.72 -11.89 15.15
C ALA A 110 14.99 -10.65 14.28
N ASP A 111 14.94 -10.79 12.96
CA ASP A 111 15.08 -9.69 12.01
C ASP A 111 13.72 -9.14 11.55
N GLY A 112 12.61 -9.69 12.07
CA GLY A 112 11.26 -9.24 11.76
C GLY A 112 10.70 -9.82 10.46
N VAL A 113 11.28 -10.89 9.92
CA VAL A 113 10.75 -11.59 8.75
C VAL A 113 9.69 -12.60 9.18
N VAL A 114 8.56 -12.66 8.48
CA VAL A 114 7.46 -13.57 8.78
C VAL A 114 7.89 -15.04 8.75
N ASP A 115 7.53 -15.79 9.78
CA ASP A 115 7.77 -17.22 9.86
C ASP A 115 6.77 -17.97 8.97
N LEU A 116 7.25 -18.46 7.82
CA LEU A 116 6.45 -19.17 6.84
C LEU A 116 6.06 -20.59 7.30
N ASP A 117 6.86 -21.23 8.16
CA ASP A 117 6.55 -22.55 8.70
C ASP A 117 5.42 -22.43 9.74
N ALA A 118 5.48 -21.39 10.57
CA ALA A 118 4.38 -21.05 11.48
C ALA A 118 3.09 -20.71 10.71
N LEU A 119 3.17 -19.89 9.66
CA LEU A 119 2.03 -19.61 8.78
C LEU A 119 1.42 -20.90 8.22
N GLN A 120 2.25 -21.79 7.68
CA GLN A 120 1.78 -23.06 7.13
C GLN A 120 1.11 -23.93 8.20
N GLY A 121 1.68 -23.98 9.41
CA GLY A 121 1.10 -24.67 10.56
C GLY A 121 -0.27 -24.12 10.93
N MET A 122 -0.38 -22.81 11.13
CA MET A 122 -1.64 -22.14 11.52
C MET A 122 -2.76 -22.34 10.49
N LEU A 123 -2.44 -22.37 9.20
CA LEU A 123 -3.42 -22.57 8.14
C LEU A 123 -3.96 -24.01 8.07
N ARG A 124 -3.28 -25.01 8.64
CA ARG A 124 -3.80 -26.40 8.72
C ARG A 124 -4.99 -26.52 9.68
N ASP A 125 -5.09 -25.62 10.64
CA ASP A 125 -6.06 -25.71 11.74
C ASP A 125 -7.45 -25.13 11.41
N GLY A 126 -7.67 -24.61 10.19
CA GLY A 126 -8.98 -24.12 9.79
C GLY A 126 -9.04 -23.46 8.42
N GLU A 127 -10.22 -23.47 7.82
CA GLU A 127 -10.49 -22.90 6.49
C GLU A 127 -11.03 -21.46 6.55
N GLY A 128 -11.17 -20.84 5.38
CA GLY A 128 -11.88 -19.56 5.26
C GLY A 128 -11.12 -18.37 5.84
N ALA A 129 -9.80 -18.43 5.83
CA ALA A 129 -8.94 -17.37 6.31
C ALA A 129 -8.65 -16.29 5.26
N VAL A 130 -8.29 -15.10 5.76
CA VAL A 130 -7.49 -14.12 5.03
C VAL A 130 -6.16 -13.94 5.78
N VAL A 131 -5.07 -13.96 5.03
CA VAL A 131 -3.71 -13.72 5.52
C VAL A 131 -3.30 -12.30 5.12
N SER A 132 -2.72 -11.54 6.05
CA SER A 132 -2.13 -10.23 5.78
C SER A 132 -0.65 -10.21 6.13
N VAL A 133 0.18 -9.92 5.13
CA VAL A 133 1.60 -9.62 5.35
C VAL A 133 1.94 -8.36 4.57
N MET A 134 2.41 -7.34 5.26
CA MET A 134 2.91 -6.11 4.65
C MET A 134 4.10 -6.39 3.73
N LEU A 135 4.23 -5.61 2.64
CA LEU A 135 5.34 -5.77 1.72
C LEU A 135 6.68 -5.36 2.35
N ALA A 136 6.65 -4.26 3.11
CA ALA A 136 7.82 -3.74 3.79
C ALA A 136 7.44 -3.01 5.07
N ASN A 137 8.20 -3.22 6.13
CA ASN A 137 7.91 -2.62 7.43
C ASN A 137 8.22 -1.12 7.48
N ASN A 138 7.30 -0.34 8.06
CA ASN A 138 7.42 1.11 8.14
C ASN A 138 8.45 1.63 9.16
N GLU A 139 8.87 0.80 10.10
CA GLU A 139 9.83 1.15 11.15
C GLU A 139 11.23 0.65 10.83
N THR A 140 11.35 -0.61 10.40
CA THR A 140 12.65 -1.27 10.15
C THR A 140 13.02 -1.34 8.67
N GLY A 141 12.07 -1.14 7.76
CA GLY A 141 12.30 -1.26 6.32
C GLY A 141 12.34 -2.69 5.80
N VAL A 142 12.25 -3.70 6.67
CA VAL A 142 12.38 -5.13 6.31
C VAL A 142 11.34 -5.50 5.26
N ILE A 143 11.80 -6.11 4.18
CA ILE A 143 10.98 -6.57 3.05
C ILE A 143 10.55 -8.01 3.32
N GLN A 144 9.24 -8.27 3.26
CA GLN A 144 8.68 -9.57 3.56
C GLN A 144 8.65 -10.49 2.33
N PRO A 145 8.75 -11.82 2.50
CA PRO A 145 8.64 -12.80 1.41
C PRO A 145 7.18 -13.01 0.95
N VAL A 146 6.51 -11.93 0.53
CA VAL A 146 5.07 -11.89 0.21
C VAL A 146 4.66 -12.95 -0.82
N THR A 147 5.41 -13.13 -1.92
CA THR A 147 5.07 -14.13 -2.94
C THR A 147 5.03 -15.55 -2.39
N ARG A 148 5.95 -15.89 -1.47
CA ARG A 148 5.98 -17.21 -0.83
C ARG A 148 4.85 -17.37 0.17
N ALA A 149 4.57 -16.33 0.96
CA ALA A 149 3.46 -16.33 1.91
C ALA A 149 2.11 -16.45 1.21
N ALA A 150 1.93 -15.77 0.07
CA ALA A 150 0.73 -15.84 -0.76
C ALA A 150 0.51 -17.25 -1.33
N ALA A 151 1.56 -17.89 -1.85
CA ALA A 151 1.49 -19.27 -2.30
C ALA A 151 1.05 -20.24 -1.18
N ILE A 152 1.61 -20.11 0.02
CA ILE A 152 1.22 -20.92 1.19
C ILE A 152 -0.26 -20.68 1.56
N ALA A 153 -0.72 -19.43 1.56
CA ALA A 153 -2.10 -19.09 1.86
C ALA A 153 -3.07 -19.71 0.82
N HIS A 154 -2.73 -19.59 -0.46
CA HIS A 154 -3.55 -20.13 -1.56
C HIS A 154 -3.60 -21.65 -1.57
N GLU A 155 -2.51 -22.34 -1.23
CA GLU A 155 -2.50 -23.80 -1.04
C GLU A 155 -3.49 -24.26 0.03
N ALA A 156 -3.74 -23.42 1.05
CA ALA A 156 -4.72 -23.66 2.11
C ALA A 156 -6.13 -23.10 1.80
N GLY A 157 -6.36 -22.54 0.60
CA GLY A 157 -7.63 -21.93 0.21
C GLY A 157 -7.95 -20.60 0.91
N ALA A 158 -6.96 -19.98 1.56
CA ALA A 158 -7.07 -18.65 2.15
C ALA A 158 -6.93 -17.55 1.09
N LEU A 159 -7.49 -16.36 1.38
CA LEU A 159 -7.16 -15.15 0.61
C LEU A 159 -5.89 -14.51 1.16
N PHE A 160 -5.22 -13.71 0.34
CA PHE A 160 -4.03 -12.96 0.72
C PHE A 160 -4.18 -11.46 0.47
N HIS A 161 -3.97 -10.68 1.54
CA HIS A 161 -3.84 -9.24 1.51
C HIS A 161 -2.39 -8.83 1.75
N CYS A 162 -1.92 -7.82 1.02
CA CYS A 162 -0.61 -7.22 1.23
C CYS A 162 -0.73 -5.71 1.42
N ASP A 163 -0.26 -5.21 2.57
CA ASP A 163 -0.07 -3.77 2.77
C ASP A 163 1.24 -3.33 2.09
N ALA A 164 1.13 -2.70 0.91
CA ALA A 164 2.26 -2.21 0.13
C ALA A 164 2.53 -0.71 0.34
N VAL A 165 1.95 -0.08 1.36
CA VAL A 165 2.02 1.37 1.58
C VAL A 165 3.45 1.89 1.65
N GLN A 166 4.38 1.13 2.23
CA GLN A 166 5.80 1.51 2.26
C GLN A 166 6.62 1.00 1.07
N GLY A 167 6.25 -0.12 0.47
CA GLY A 167 6.97 -0.65 -0.69
C GLY A 167 6.67 0.10 -1.99
N ALA A 168 5.44 0.59 -2.15
CA ALA A 168 4.98 1.28 -3.35
C ALA A 168 5.85 2.51 -3.65
N GLY A 169 6.32 2.61 -4.90
CA GLY A 169 7.18 3.70 -5.35
C GLY A 169 8.63 3.63 -4.85
N LYS A 170 9.01 2.54 -4.18
CA LYS A 170 10.37 2.28 -3.68
C LYS A 170 10.92 0.96 -4.18
N LEU A 171 10.04 -0.03 -4.36
CA LEU A 171 10.33 -1.32 -4.96
C LEU A 171 9.55 -1.49 -6.26
N PRO A 172 10.04 -2.30 -7.21
CA PRO A 172 9.22 -2.81 -8.30
C PRO A 172 7.99 -3.53 -7.72
N LEU A 173 6.82 -3.19 -8.22
CA LEU A 173 5.55 -3.68 -7.71
C LEU A 173 4.70 -4.16 -8.88
N ASP A 174 4.35 -5.45 -8.84
CA ASP A 174 3.46 -6.07 -9.82
C ASP A 174 2.47 -6.97 -9.08
N PHE A 175 1.20 -6.59 -9.14
CA PHE A 175 0.11 -7.23 -8.40
C PHE A 175 -0.03 -8.71 -8.76
N GLY A 176 0.12 -9.05 -10.04
CA GLY A 176 0.05 -10.43 -10.52
C GLY A 176 1.25 -11.26 -10.10
N ALA A 177 2.46 -10.71 -10.21
CA ALA A 177 3.70 -11.40 -9.84
C ALA A 177 3.85 -11.62 -8.34
N LEU A 178 3.27 -10.74 -7.51
CA LEU A 178 3.17 -10.96 -6.06
C LEU A 178 2.22 -12.11 -5.72
N GLY A 179 1.26 -12.43 -6.60
CA GLY A 179 0.29 -13.49 -6.38
C GLY A 179 -0.69 -13.18 -5.24
N VAL A 180 -0.97 -11.91 -4.95
CA VAL A 180 -1.88 -11.50 -3.87
C VAL A 180 -3.29 -11.23 -4.39
N ASP A 181 -4.29 -11.31 -3.52
CA ASP A 181 -5.69 -11.08 -3.90
C ASP A 181 -6.11 -9.64 -3.65
N MET A 182 -5.45 -8.98 -2.70
CA MET A 182 -5.73 -7.60 -2.31
C MET A 182 -4.42 -6.85 -2.00
N LEU A 183 -4.28 -5.62 -2.47
CA LEU A 183 -3.07 -4.80 -2.27
C LEU A 183 -3.44 -3.37 -1.85
N THR A 184 -2.94 -2.93 -0.69
CA THR A 184 -3.20 -1.59 -0.16
C THR A 184 -2.12 -0.58 -0.55
N LEU A 185 -2.55 0.61 -0.98
CA LEU A 185 -1.72 1.76 -1.35
C LEU A 185 -2.19 3.04 -0.64
N SER A 186 -1.26 3.97 -0.38
CA SER A 186 -1.54 5.28 0.24
C SER A 186 -0.82 6.41 -0.50
N ALA A 187 -1.57 7.44 -0.90
CA ALA A 187 -1.05 8.51 -1.73
C ALA A 187 0.07 9.30 -1.05
N HIS A 188 -0.08 9.65 0.23
CA HIS A 188 0.88 10.52 0.93
C HIS A 188 2.24 9.86 1.22
N LYS A 189 2.39 8.55 0.99
CA LYS A 189 3.68 7.85 1.10
C LYS A 189 4.49 7.87 -0.19
N VAL A 190 3.85 8.24 -1.31
CA VAL A 190 4.48 8.38 -2.63
C VAL A 190 4.51 9.84 -3.12
N GLY A 191 4.12 10.78 -2.26
CA GLY A 191 4.13 12.22 -2.54
C GLY A 191 2.83 12.75 -3.15
N GLY A 192 1.73 12.01 -3.01
CA GLY A 192 0.38 12.47 -3.30
C GLY A 192 -0.34 13.11 -2.09
N PRO A 193 -1.60 13.54 -2.26
CA PRO A 193 -2.38 14.17 -1.19
C PRO A 193 -2.66 13.23 -0.01
N LYS A 194 -2.71 13.79 1.21
CA LYS A 194 -3.29 13.10 2.38
C LYS A 194 -4.80 12.93 2.18
N GLY A 195 -5.40 11.93 2.82
CA GLY A 195 -6.84 11.66 2.68
C GLY A 195 -7.22 10.95 1.38
N THR A 196 -6.29 10.24 0.75
CA THR A 196 -6.54 9.39 -0.42
C THR A 196 -5.64 8.15 -0.40
N GLY A 197 -6.22 7.01 -0.74
CA GLY A 197 -5.54 5.73 -0.90
C GLY A 197 -6.26 4.87 -1.94
N ALA A 198 -5.78 3.65 -2.11
CA ALA A 198 -6.45 2.67 -2.96
C ALA A 198 -6.28 1.26 -2.41
N LEU A 199 -7.26 0.42 -2.72
CA LEU A 199 -7.21 -1.02 -2.58
C LEU A 199 -7.33 -1.62 -3.98
N ILE A 200 -6.34 -2.41 -4.39
CA ILE A 200 -6.41 -3.23 -5.60
C ILE A 200 -7.02 -4.57 -5.20
N VAL A 201 -8.01 -5.06 -5.95
CA VAL A 201 -8.78 -6.24 -5.60
C VAL A 201 -8.89 -7.16 -6.81
N ALA A 202 -8.40 -8.40 -6.68
CA ALA A 202 -8.53 -9.42 -7.71
C ALA A 202 -10.01 -9.71 -8.05
N ASP A 203 -10.28 -10.05 -9.31
CA ASP A 203 -11.65 -10.17 -9.81
C ASP A 203 -12.50 -11.22 -9.09
N HIS A 204 -11.87 -12.28 -8.58
CA HIS A 204 -12.55 -13.35 -7.86
C HIS A 204 -12.91 -12.98 -6.41
N VAL A 205 -12.39 -11.87 -5.88
CA VAL A 205 -12.69 -11.41 -4.52
C VAL A 205 -13.95 -10.55 -4.54
N GLN A 206 -14.96 -11.01 -3.81
CA GLN A 206 -16.16 -10.24 -3.55
C GLN A 206 -15.95 -9.37 -2.31
N LEU A 207 -15.97 -8.05 -2.50
CA LEU A 207 -15.70 -7.08 -1.45
C LEU A 207 -16.99 -6.42 -0.98
N THR A 208 -17.33 -6.62 0.29
CA THR A 208 -18.47 -5.97 0.95
C THR A 208 -18.04 -4.61 1.50
N PRO A 209 -18.75 -3.51 1.17
CA PRO A 209 -18.38 -2.18 1.64
C PRO A 209 -18.61 -2.04 3.16
N ILE A 210 -17.64 -1.47 3.87
CA ILE A 210 -17.79 -1.12 5.30
C ILE A 210 -18.80 0.03 5.45
N MET A 211 -18.63 1.09 4.65
CA MET A 211 -19.58 2.21 4.59
C MET A 211 -20.64 1.91 3.54
N ARG A 212 -21.92 1.88 3.93
CA ARG A 212 -23.05 1.71 3.00
C ARG A 212 -23.42 3.03 2.32
N GLY A 213 -24.01 2.99 1.13
CA GLY A 213 -24.42 4.20 0.43
C GLY A 213 -24.75 4.02 -1.06
N GLY A 214 -24.39 5.02 -1.86
CA GLY A 214 -24.90 5.26 -3.21
C GLY A 214 -24.27 4.46 -4.36
N GLY A 215 -23.46 3.43 -4.07
CA GLY A 215 -22.90 2.54 -5.08
C GLY A 215 -21.64 3.04 -5.79
N GLN A 216 -20.99 4.10 -5.30
CA GLN A 216 -19.69 4.54 -5.82
C GLN A 216 -18.65 3.43 -5.77
N GLU A 217 -17.57 3.59 -6.55
CA GLU A 217 -16.50 2.58 -6.69
C GLU A 217 -17.07 1.16 -6.92
N ARG A 218 -18.07 1.07 -7.80
CA ARG A 218 -18.73 -0.18 -8.21
C ARG A 218 -19.39 -0.92 -7.03
N GLY A 219 -19.88 -0.18 -6.06
CA GLY A 219 -20.49 -0.71 -4.84
C GLY A 219 -19.50 -1.21 -3.78
N ARG A 220 -18.19 -1.18 -4.06
CA ARG A 220 -17.16 -1.67 -3.14
C ARG A 220 -16.77 -0.64 -2.08
N ARG A 221 -16.93 0.66 -2.38
CA ARG A 221 -16.67 1.76 -1.44
C ARG A 221 -17.59 2.95 -1.73
N ASN A 222 -18.52 3.22 -0.82
CA ASN A 222 -19.54 4.25 -1.01
C ASN A 222 -19.06 5.66 -0.65
N GLY A 223 -19.80 6.66 -1.13
CA GLY A 223 -19.54 8.08 -0.91
C GLY A 223 -18.92 8.74 -2.13
N THR A 224 -19.30 9.98 -2.40
CA THR A 224 -18.77 10.77 -3.53
C THR A 224 -17.25 10.74 -3.52
N GLU A 225 -16.66 10.44 -4.68
CA GLU A 225 -15.22 10.28 -4.82
C GLU A 225 -14.49 11.61 -4.54
N ASN A 226 -13.38 11.55 -3.79
CA ASN A 226 -12.51 12.71 -3.56
C ASN A 226 -11.70 13.01 -4.83
N VAL A 227 -12.33 13.65 -5.82
CA VAL A 227 -11.75 13.91 -7.15
C VAL A 227 -10.40 14.63 -7.05
N LEU A 228 -10.26 15.58 -6.12
CA LEU A 228 -9.02 16.34 -5.92
C LEU A 228 -7.89 15.43 -5.42
N GLY A 229 -8.16 14.67 -4.36
CA GLY A 229 -7.19 13.74 -3.79
C GLY A 229 -6.80 12.64 -4.77
N ILE A 230 -7.77 12.10 -5.51
CA ILE A 230 -7.58 11.09 -6.55
C ILE A 230 -6.70 11.62 -7.69
N ALA A 231 -6.96 12.84 -8.18
CA ALA A 231 -6.13 13.46 -9.22
C ALA A 231 -4.66 13.58 -8.79
N GLY A 232 -4.42 14.09 -7.58
CA GLY A 232 -3.06 14.20 -7.04
C GLY A 232 -2.39 12.85 -6.79
N PHE A 233 -3.17 11.83 -6.40
CA PHE A 233 -2.66 10.47 -6.23
C PHE A 233 -2.26 9.84 -7.56
N GLY A 234 -3.08 9.99 -8.61
CA GLY A 234 -2.73 9.53 -9.95
C GLY A 234 -1.38 10.09 -10.43
N ALA A 235 -1.19 11.40 -10.35
CA ALA A 235 0.07 12.04 -10.71
C ALA A 235 1.26 11.56 -9.84
N ALA A 236 1.06 11.36 -8.53
CA ALA A 236 2.10 10.84 -7.65
C ALA A 236 2.48 9.40 -8.01
N ALA A 237 1.49 8.57 -8.36
CA ALA A 237 1.66 7.17 -8.70
C ALA A 237 2.44 6.99 -10.01
N GLU A 238 2.12 7.76 -11.04
CA GLU A 238 2.84 7.76 -12.33
C GLU A 238 4.32 8.13 -12.16
N LEU A 239 4.60 9.16 -11.36
CA LEU A 239 5.97 9.58 -11.05
C LEU A 239 6.72 8.56 -10.20
N ALA A 240 6.04 7.96 -9.22
CA ALA A 240 6.63 6.92 -8.38
C ALA A 240 6.99 5.67 -9.20
N ALA A 241 6.12 5.25 -10.12
CA ALA A 241 6.38 4.14 -11.04
C ALA A 241 7.59 4.42 -11.93
N SER A 242 7.64 5.62 -12.52
CA SER A 242 8.74 6.07 -13.38
C SER A 242 10.07 6.18 -12.63
N ALA A 243 10.03 6.65 -11.38
CA ALA A 243 11.20 6.76 -10.50
C ALA A 243 11.77 5.40 -10.14
N VAL A 244 10.93 4.40 -9.83
CA VAL A 244 11.39 3.02 -9.59
C VAL A 244 12.03 2.44 -10.85
N ALA A 245 11.39 2.57 -12.02
CA ALA A 245 11.95 2.10 -13.28
C ALA A 245 13.32 2.74 -13.58
N SER A 246 13.47 4.02 -13.28
CA SER A 246 14.73 4.75 -13.46
C SER A 246 15.78 4.38 -12.41
N ALA A 247 15.40 4.19 -11.15
CA ALA A 247 16.29 3.80 -10.06
C ALA A 247 16.80 2.35 -10.20
N VAL A 248 15.98 1.45 -10.76
CA VAL A 248 16.44 0.12 -11.19
C VAL A 248 17.51 0.25 -12.28
N ALA A 249 17.42 1.28 -13.15
CA ALA A 249 18.42 1.57 -14.17
C ALA A 249 19.64 2.37 -13.66
N SER A 250 19.50 3.11 -12.55
CA SER A 250 20.56 3.91 -11.92
C SER A 250 20.77 3.49 -10.47
N ALA A 251 21.78 2.66 -10.22
CA ALA A 251 22.10 2.21 -8.87
C ALA A 251 22.31 3.40 -7.89
N GLY A 252 21.49 3.45 -6.84
CA GLY A 252 22.00 3.74 -5.49
C GLY A 252 22.27 5.20 -5.09
N SER A 253 21.32 6.13 -5.20
CA SER A 253 21.45 7.37 -4.42
C SER A 253 20.95 7.21 -2.98
N LEU A 254 19.75 6.67 -2.78
CA LEU A 254 19.12 6.64 -1.46
C LEU A 254 19.66 5.54 -0.55
N ALA A 255 19.86 4.33 -1.09
CA ALA A 255 20.48 3.22 -0.36
C ALA A 255 21.91 3.59 0.10
N ALA A 256 22.71 4.22 -0.77
CA ALA A 256 24.05 4.66 -0.40
C ALA A 256 24.05 5.75 0.68
N LEU A 257 23.06 6.66 0.68
CA LEU A 257 22.89 7.65 1.74
C LEU A 257 22.48 7.00 3.07
N ARG A 258 21.59 6.00 3.04
CA ARG A 258 21.24 5.19 4.20
C ARG A 258 22.48 4.48 4.74
N ASP A 259 23.21 3.77 3.90
CA ASP A 259 24.39 2.99 4.31
C ASP A 259 25.47 3.90 4.92
N MET A 260 25.71 5.07 4.32
CA MET A 260 26.61 6.07 4.88
C MET A 260 26.16 6.58 6.26
N LEU A 261 24.85 6.77 6.47
CA LEU A 261 24.30 7.18 7.76
C LEU A 261 24.51 6.07 8.80
N GLU A 262 24.20 4.82 8.44
CA GLU A 262 24.37 3.66 9.33
C GLU A 262 25.82 3.46 9.74
N GLU A 263 26.75 3.49 8.78
CA GLU A 263 28.19 3.37 9.03
C GLU A 263 28.69 4.43 10.01
N ARG A 264 28.28 5.70 9.81
CA ARG A 264 28.66 6.80 10.70
C ARG A 264 28.06 6.67 12.08
N VAL A 265 26.78 6.30 12.18
CA VAL A 265 26.11 6.10 13.48
C VAL A 265 26.81 5.00 14.28
N LEU A 266 27.14 3.87 13.64
CA LEU A 266 27.85 2.77 14.31
C LEU A 266 29.28 3.15 14.72
N ALA A 267 29.97 3.96 13.92
CA ALA A 267 31.32 4.43 14.23
C ALA A 267 31.35 5.49 15.34
N GLU A 268 30.36 6.37 15.40
CA GLU A 268 30.36 7.55 16.27
C GLU A 268 29.56 7.35 17.58
N ILE A 269 28.63 6.40 17.64
CA ILE A 269 27.73 6.20 18.78
C ILE A 269 27.94 4.80 19.39
N PRO A 270 28.75 4.68 20.47
CA PRO A 270 28.95 3.41 21.15
C PRO A 270 27.65 2.78 21.65
N GLY A 271 27.45 1.51 21.32
CA GLY A 271 26.25 0.75 21.71
C GLY A 271 25.06 0.91 20.76
N ALA A 272 25.16 1.74 19.73
CA ALA A 272 24.18 1.78 18.65
C ALA A 272 24.09 0.43 17.93
N ARG A 273 22.89 0.07 17.49
CA ARG A 273 22.61 -1.14 16.71
C ARG A 273 21.62 -0.79 15.61
N ILE A 274 21.83 -1.37 14.44
CA ILE A 274 20.85 -1.31 13.35
C ILE A 274 19.87 -2.46 13.54
N VAL A 275 18.60 -2.13 13.73
CA VAL A 275 17.52 -3.13 13.82
C VAL A 275 17.38 -3.79 12.45
N ALA A 276 17.36 -5.13 12.42
CA ALA A 276 17.26 -5.92 11.19
C ALA A 276 18.33 -5.58 10.13
N GLY A 277 19.53 -5.15 10.56
CA GLY A 277 20.59 -4.69 9.66
C GLY A 277 21.14 -5.75 8.70
N GLN A 278 20.79 -7.02 8.88
CA GLN A 278 21.19 -8.13 8.00
C GLN A 278 20.07 -8.62 7.08
N ALA A 279 18.85 -8.11 7.22
CA ALA A 279 17.72 -8.44 6.36
C ALA A 279 17.68 -7.55 5.11
N ASP A 280 16.96 -8.01 4.09
CA ASP A 280 16.62 -7.19 2.94
C ASP A 280 15.70 -6.04 3.39
N ARG A 281 16.13 -4.80 3.16
CA ARG A 281 15.43 -3.59 3.60
C ARG A 281 15.21 -2.59 2.47
N LEU A 282 14.16 -1.79 2.62
CA LEU A 282 13.90 -0.64 1.76
C LEU A 282 15.13 0.28 1.68
N PRO A 283 15.37 0.92 0.52
CA PRO A 283 16.56 1.76 0.32
C PRO A 283 16.55 3.04 1.17
N ASN A 284 15.45 3.36 1.84
CA ASN A 284 15.23 4.63 2.55
C ASN A 284 14.97 4.47 4.06
N THR A 285 15.12 3.27 4.61
CA THR A 285 14.88 2.93 6.02
C THR A 285 16.04 2.13 6.58
#